data_AF-A0A6A4IJ43-F1
#
_entry.id   AF-A0A6A4IJ43-F1
#
_cell.length_a   1.000
_cell.length_b   1.000
_cell.length_c   1.000
_cell.angle_alpha   90.00
_cell.angle_beta   90.00
_cell.angle_gamma   90.00
#
_symmetry.space_group_name_H-M   'P 1'
#
loop_
_entity.id
_entity.type
_entity.pdbx_description
1 polymer ?
#
loop_
_entity_poly.entity_id
_entity_poly.type
_entity_poly.pdbx_seq_one_letter_code
_entity_poly.pdbx_strand_id
1 'polypeptide(L)' 'RSWFIRRLRAHFTDNVAGHSLRSGGATWLASLGVLVELIQAIGRWASESFKIYIRTHPVLLTAL' A
#
# COMPACT_ATOMS: atom_id res chain seq x y z
N ARG A 1 -18.12 -4.22 6.70
CA ARG A 1 -16.76 -4.82 6.60
C ARG A 1 -16.78 -6.29 6.16
N SER A 2 -17.67 -7.13 6.68
CA SER A 2 -17.77 -8.57 6.37
C SER A 2 -17.96 -8.90 4.88
N TRP A 3 -18.80 -8.13 4.16
CA TRP A 3 -18.97 -8.30 2.71
C TRP A 3 -17.65 -8.18 1.93
N PHE A 4 -16.85 -7.15 2.23
CA PHE A 4 -15.60 -6.87 1.53
C PHE A 4 -14.57 -7.99 1.77
N ILE A 5 -14.40 -8.43 3.02
CA ILE A 5 -13.48 -9.51 3.35
C ILE A 5 -13.91 -10.84 2.74
N ARG A 6 -15.22 -11.12 2.69
CA ARG A 6 -15.76 -12.30 1.99
C ARG A 6 -15.41 -12.27 0.51
N ARG A 7 -15.55 -11.11 -0.15
CA ARG A 7 -15.18 -10.96 -1.56
C ARG A 7 -13.67 -11.06 -1.77
N LEU A 8 -12.88 -10.51 -0.87
CA LEU A 8 -11.42 -10.57 -0.94
C LEU A 8 -10.92 -12.02 -0.91
N ARG A 9 -11.43 -12.84 0.03
CA ARG A 9 -11.09 -14.27 0.13
C ARG A 9 -11.55 -15.11 -1.06
N ALA A 10 -12.49 -14.63 -1.86
CA ALA A 10 -12.89 -15.32 -3.08
C ALA A 10 -11.87 -15.15 -4.23
N HIS A 11 -10.98 -14.16 -4.15
CA HIS A 11 -10.02 -13.83 -5.20
C HIS A 11 -8.56 -13.96 -4.74
N PHE A 12 -8.31 -13.98 -3.43
CA PHE A 12 -6.98 -14.09 -2.87
C PHE A 12 -6.93 -15.21 -1.83
N THR A 13 -5.74 -15.79 -1.67
CA THR A 13 -5.43 -16.75 -0.61
C THR A 13 -5.57 -16.12 0.78
N ASP A 14 -5.68 -16.95 1.82
CA ASP A 14 -5.96 -16.51 3.20
C ASP A 14 -4.87 -15.63 3.82
N ASN A 15 -3.72 -15.46 3.16
CA ASN A 15 -2.64 -14.57 3.55
C ASN A 15 -2.83 -13.10 3.10
N VAL A 16 -3.86 -12.78 2.30
CA VAL A 16 -4.16 -11.41 1.87
C VAL A 16 -5.38 -10.90 2.64
N ALA A 17 -5.16 -9.84 3.43
CA ALA A 17 -6.22 -9.15 4.14
C ALA A 17 -6.45 -7.74 3.57
N GLY A 18 -7.52 -7.07 3.99
CA GLY A 18 -7.80 -5.70 3.55
C GLY A 18 -6.66 -4.72 3.88
N HIS A 19 -5.86 -4.99 4.92
CA HIS A 19 -4.67 -4.20 5.24
C HIS A 19 -3.53 -4.41 4.24
N SER A 20 -3.36 -5.63 3.73
CA SER A 20 -2.36 -5.97 2.70
C SER A 20 -2.55 -5.17 1.41
N LEU A 21 -3.80 -4.82 1.07
CA LEU A 21 -4.08 -3.96 -0.09
C LEU A 21 -3.56 -2.54 0.09
N ARG A 22 -3.60 -2.00 1.32
CA ARG A 22 -3.04 -0.68 1.60
C ARG A 22 -1.53 -0.69 1.48
N SER A 23 -0.88 -1.71 2.04
CA SER A 23 0.57 -1.81 1.94
C SER A 23 1.05 -2.04 0.51
N GLY A 24 0.34 -2.91 -0.23
CA GLY A 24 0.62 -3.17 -1.64
C GLY A 24 0.40 -1.93 -2.52
N GLY A 25 -0.71 -1.20 -2.31
CA GLY A 25 -0.99 0.04 -3.03
C GLY A 25 0.04 1.14 -2.78
N ALA A 26 0.47 1.34 -1.52
CA ALA A 26 1.54 2.28 -1.19
C ALA A 26 2.85 1.92 -1.90
N THR A 27 3.24 0.64 -1.85
CA THR A 27 4.46 0.14 -2.49
C THR A 27 4.41 0.31 -4.01
N TRP A 28 3.27 -0.03 -4.63
CA TRP A 28 3.10 0.08 -6.08
C TRP A 28 3.17 1.53 -6.56
N LEU A 29 2.49 2.47 -5.89
CA LEU A 29 2.58 3.89 -6.24
C LEU A 29 4.00 4.43 -6.06
N ALA A 30 4.70 4.05 -4.98
CA ALA A 30 6.08 4.43 -4.78
C ALA A 30 7.00 3.85 -5.89
N SER A 31 6.75 2.62 -6.33
CA SER A 31 7.50 2.00 -7.44
C SER A 31 7.30 2.70 -8.79
N LEU A 32 6.21 3.46 -8.94
CA LEU A 32 5.93 4.31 -10.09
C LEU A 32 6.52 5.72 -9.96
N GLY A 33 7.23 6.03 -8.87
CA GLY A 33 7.79 7.37 -8.61
C GLY A 33 6.74 8.41 -8.20
N VAL A 34 5.55 7.99 -7.74
CA VAL A 34 4.56 8.92 -7.22
C VAL A 34 5.08 9.55 -5.93
N LEU A 35 4.94 10.88 -5.82
CA LEU A 35 5.36 11.65 -4.65
C LEU A 35 4.70 11.12 -3.36
N VAL A 36 5.47 11.07 -2.29
CA VAL A 36 5.06 10.45 -1.02
C VAL A 36 3.85 11.16 -0.39
N GLU A 37 3.74 12.47 -0.59
CA GLU A 37 2.63 13.31 -0.13
C GLU A 37 1.33 12.97 -0.89
N LEU A 38 1.43 12.65 -2.18
CA LEU A 38 0.30 12.20 -2.98
C LEU A 38 -0.14 10.79 -2.55
N ILE A 39 0.81 9.89 -2.32
CA ILE A 39 0.53 8.55 -1.77
C ILE A 39 -0.19 8.69 -0.42
N GLN A 40 0.30 9.59 0.44
CA GLN A 40 -0.31 9.87 1.73
C GLN A 40 -1.77 10.30 1.62
N ALA A 41 -2.02 11.28 0.73
CA ALA A 41 -3.35 11.81 0.46
C ALA A 41 -4.29 10.73 -0.11
N ILE A 42 -3.82 9.95 -1.10
CA ILE A 42 -4.57 8.85 -1.72
C ILE A 42 -4.97 7.81 -0.68
N GLY A 43 -4.03 7.41 0.18
CA GLY A 43 -4.28 6.42 1.22
C GLY A 43 -5.01 6.98 2.45
N ARG A 44 -5.25 8.30 2.51
CA ARG A 44 -5.93 9.01 3.61
C ARG A 44 -5.25 8.76 4.96
N TRP A 45 -3.93 8.74 4.97
CA TRP A 45 -3.16 8.58 6.20
C TRP A 45 -2.97 9.94 6.89
N ALA A 46 -3.28 9.99 8.18
CA ALA A 46 -3.12 11.19 8.98
C ALA A 46 -1.67 11.44 9.42
N SER A 47 -0.81 10.41 9.33
CA SER A 47 0.59 10.46 9.74
C SER A 47 1.49 9.78 8.72
N GLU A 48 2.79 10.01 8.86
CA GLU A 48 3.84 9.38 8.05
C GLU A 48 4.04 7.89 8.34
N SER A 49 3.25 7.29 9.24
CA SER A 49 3.39 5.88 9.64
C SER A 49 3.19 4.92 8.46
N PHE A 50 2.54 5.34 7.38
CA PHE A 50 2.37 4.52 6.18
C PHE A 50 3.68 4.25 5.42
N LYS A 51 4.73 5.06 5.64
CA LYS A 51 6.04 4.87 4.99
C LYS A 51 6.63 3.49 5.26
N ILE A 52 6.31 2.87 6.41
CA ILE A 52 6.74 1.50 6.73
C ILE A 52 6.24 0.46 5.72
N TYR A 53 5.15 0.76 4.99
CA TYR A 53 4.63 -0.14 3.98
C TYR A 53 5.40 -0.08 2.67
N ILE A 54 6.09 1.03 2.40
CA ILE A 54 6.90 1.19 1.20
C ILE A 54 8.15 0.33 1.38
N ARG A 55 8.05 -0.94 0.98
CA ARG A 55 9.18 -1.87 0.98
C ARG A 55 10.03 -1.58 -0.25
N THR A 56 10.97 -0.66 -0.11
CA THR A 56 11.88 -0.21 -1.16
C THR A 56 12.91 -1.31 -1.50
N HIS A 57 12.93 -1.74 -2.76
CA HIS A 57 14.15 -2.29 -3.35
C HIS A 57 15.13 -1.10 -3.50
N PRO A 58 16.45 -1.24 -3.19
CA PRO A 58 17.38 -0.10 -3.10
C PRO A 58 17.42 0.84 -4.32
N VAL A 59 17.03 0.35 -5.50
CA VAL A 59 16.91 1.13 -6.75
C VAL A 59 15.83 2.23 -6.67
N LEU A 60 14.81 2.08 -5.84
CA LEU A 60 13.75 3.07 -5.67
C LEU A 60 14.11 4.16 -4.64
N LEU A 61 15.13 3.94 -3.78
CA LEU A 61 15.60 4.94 -2.81
C LEU A 61 16.43 6.05 -3.45
N THR A 62 17.01 5.82 -4.64
CA THR A 62 17.83 6.82 -5.35
C THR A 62 17.03 7.85 -6.14
N ALA A 63 15.69 7.71 -6.19
CA ALA A 63 14.79 8.60 -6.93
C ALA A 63 13.90 9.47 -6.02
N LEU A 64 14.03 9.34 -4.69
CA LEU A 64 13.43 10.19 -3.67
C LEU A 64 14.47 11.19 -3.16
#